data_AF-A0A4S1XD75-F1
#
_entry.id   AF-A0A4S1XD75-F1
#
_cell.length_a   1.000
_cell.length_b   1.000
_cell.length_c   1.000
_cell.angle_alpha   90.00
_cell.angle_beta   90.00
_cell.angle_gamma   90.00
#
_symmetry.space_group_name_H-M   'P 1'
#
loop_
_entity.id
_entity.type
_entity.pdbx_description
1 polymer ?
#
loop_
_entity_poly.entity_id
_entity_poly.type
_entity_poly.pdbx_seq_one_letter_code
_entity_poly.pdbx_strand_id
1 'polypeptide(L)'
;MPIRPSARTRTPPHFSIALALAALSFPPHAASAQATPPAAAAARDGSHDFDWEIGSWTTELRYLPEPLTGSTRWVEYRGTTEVRALLGRRANIVELSVSGAAGRIEGVSLRLYNPQARQWTLNFASVRNGILTPPVTGAFDGKGRGTFYGLDTVGGRTVLVRFVISEVTARSARFEQASSPDGGATWEVNWIAVDTRD
;
A
#
# COMPACT_ATOMS: atom_id res chain seq x y z
N MET A 1 -53.11 74.63 -1.77
CA MET A 1 -53.67 75.31 -2.96
C MET A 1 -52.57 75.33 -4.02
N PRO A 2 -52.79 74.99 -5.31
CA PRO A 2 -53.88 74.17 -5.87
C PRO A 2 -53.51 73.27 -7.10
N ILE A 3 -54.48 72.48 -7.59
CA ILE A 3 -54.78 72.15 -9.03
C ILE A 3 -53.89 71.16 -9.85
N ARG A 4 -54.53 70.03 -10.24
CA ARG A 4 -54.34 69.22 -11.48
C ARG A 4 -54.75 70.05 -12.72
N PRO A 5 -54.17 69.92 -13.93
CA PRO A 5 -54.46 68.77 -14.83
C PRO A 5 -53.25 68.41 -15.74
N SER A 6 -53.30 67.66 -16.87
CA SER A 6 -54.39 67.04 -17.65
C SER A 6 -53.88 65.78 -18.42
N ALA A 7 -54.67 65.23 -19.36
CA ALA A 7 -54.28 64.17 -20.30
C ALA A 7 -54.59 64.52 -21.77
N ARG A 8 -53.91 63.86 -22.73
CA ARG A 8 -54.42 63.32 -24.02
C ARG A 8 -53.29 62.74 -24.88
N THR A 9 -53.19 61.42 -25.04
CA THR A 9 -53.65 60.60 -26.20
C THR A 9 -53.20 61.03 -27.61
N ARG A 10 -52.46 60.14 -28.29
CA ARG A 10 -52.44 59.91 -29.76
C ARG A 10 -51.97 58.48 -30.08
N THR A 11 -52.87 57.66 -30.63
CA THR A 11 -52.60 56.48 -31.50
C THR A 11 -52.29 56.98 -32.94
N PRO A 12 -51.84 56.19 -33.95
CA PRO A 12 -52.06 54.75 -34.23
C PRO A 12 -50.78 54.04 -34.81
N PRO A 13 -50.80 53.00 -35.67
CA PRO A 13 -51.84 52.02 -36.06
C PRO A 13 -51.43 50.53 -35.85
N HIS A 14 -52.37 49.62 -36.12
CA HIS A 14 -52.18 48.16 -36.01
C HIS A 14 -51.62 47.55 -37.30
N PHE A 15 -50.76 46.53 -37.15
CA PHE A 15 -50.43 45.55 -38.20
C PHE A 15 -50.74 44.15 -37.68
N SER A 16 -51.58 43.41 -38.42
CA SER A 16 -51.92 42.02 -38.11
C SER A 16 -50.90 41.07 -38.74
N ILE A 17 -50.32 40.16 -37.95
CA ILE A 17 -49.47 39.07 -38.45
C ILE A 17 -50.16 37.74 -38.13
N ALA A 18 -50.35 36.91 -39.15
CA ALA A 18 -50.99 35.60 -39.02
C ALA A 18 -50.06 34.58 -38.36
N LEU A 19 -50.60 33.77 -37.45
CA LEU A 19 -49.88 32.73 -36.74
C LEU A 19 -49.93 31.41 -37.50
N ALA A 20 -48.79 30.95 -38.05
CA ALA A 20 -48.66 29.62 -38.62
C ALA A 20 -48.09 28.65 -37.58
N LEU A 21 -48.89 27.68 -37.11
CA LEU A 21 -48.38 26.59 -36.27
C LEU A 21 -47.69 25.53 -37.15
N ALA A 22 -46.36 25.44 -37.05
CA ALA A 22 -45.61 24.31 -37.55
C ALA A 22 -45.49 23.23 -36.45
N ALA A 23 -46.11 22.07 -36.66
CA ALA A 23 -45.96 20.92 -35.77
C ALA A 23 -44.62 20.21 -36.04
N LEU A 24 -43.69 20.28 -35.08
CA LEU A 24 -42.41 19.57 -35.13
C LEU A 24 -42.56 18.15 -34.57
N SER A 25 -42.60 17.16 -35.45
CA SER A 25 -42.56 15.75 -35.09
C SER A 25 -41.15 15.34 -34.66
N PHE A 26 -40.93 15.13 -33.36
CA PHE A 26 -39.68 14.56 -32.85
C PHE A 26 -39.65 13.03 -33.03
N PRO A 27 -38.54 12.44 -33.50
CA PRO A 27 -38.39 10.99 -33.57
C PRO A 27 -38.24 10.40 -32.15
N PRO A 28 -38.73 9.17 -31.91
CA PRO A 28 -38.57 8.52 -30.61
C PRO A 28 -37.09 8.23 -30.35
N HIS A 29 -36.58 8.69 -29.21
CA HIS A 29 -35.26 8.28 -28.73
C HIS A 29 -35.28 6.80 -28.37
N ALA A 30 -34.49 5.99 -29.09
CA ALA A 30 -34.20 4.63 -28.65
C ALA A 30 -33.41 4.70 -27.34
N ALA A 31 -33.98 4.14 -26.26
CA ALA A 31 -33.32 4.10 -24.98
C ALA A 31 -32.11 3.14 -25.03
N SER A 32 -30.91 3.70 -25.11
CA SER A 32 -29.68 2.93 -24.95
C SER A 32 -29.64 2.32 -23.55
N ALA A 33 -29.78 0.99 -23.46
CA ALA A 33 -29.59 0.27 -22.21
C ALA A 33 -28.15 0.46 -21.73
N GLN A 34 -27.96 1.29 -20.70
CA GLN A 34 -26.65 1.44 -20.06
C GLN A 34 -26.31 0.12 -19.37
N ALA A 35 -25.33 -0.60 -19.90
CA ALA A 35 -24.77 -1.76 -19.23
C ALA A 35 -24.14 -1.31 -17.90
N THR A 36 -24.63 -1.85 -16.78
CA THR A 36 -24.05 -1.61 -15.46
C THR A 36 -22.56 -1.97 -15.51
N PRO A 37 -21.64 -1.05 -15.13
CA PRO A 37 -20.23 -1.39 -15.04
C PRO A 37 -20.05 -2.60 -14.12
N PRO A 38 -19.15 -3.56 -14.43
CA PRO A 38 -18.86 -4.65 -13.52
C PRO A 38 -18.46 -4.06 -12.17
N ALA A 39 -19.11 -4.53 -11.11
CA ALA A 39 -18.86 -4.01 -9.77
C ALA A 39 -17.37 -4.08 -9.47
N ALA A 40 -16.74 -2.92 -9.26
CA ALA A 40 -15.34 -2.85 -8.90
C ALA A 40 -15.13 -3.74 -7.66
N ALA A 41 -14.25 -4.74 -7.78
CA ALA A 41 -14.04 -5.71 -6.70
C ALA A 41 -13.77 -4.94 -5.42
N ALA A 42 -14.59 -5.18 -4.39
CA ALA A 42 -14.48 -4.46 -3.13
C ALA A 42 -13.05 -4.58 -2.63
N ALA A 43 -12.37 -3.44 -2.45
CA ALA A 43 -10.97 -3.43 -2.05
C ALA A 43 -10.81 -4.30 -0.80
N ARG A 44 -9.77 -5.16 -0.79
CA ARG A 44 -9.42 -6.00 0.36
C ARG A 44 -9.30 -5.11 1.59
N ASP A 45 -9.75 -5.60 2.75
CA ASP A 45 -9.50 -4.93 4.01
C ASP A 45 -7.99 -5.01 4.32
N GLY A 46 -7.47 -6.20 4.60
CA GLY A 46 -6.02 -6.44 4.77
C GLY A 46 -5.55 -6.38 6.22
N SER A 47 -6.44 -6.11 7.18
CA SER A 47 -6.13 -6.10 8.61
C SER A 47 -5.72 -7.45 9.20
N HIS A 48 -5.89 -8.53 8.43
CA HIS A 48 -5.56 -9.92 8.78
C HIS A 48 -4.44 -10.52 7.91
N ASP A 49 -3.71 -9.70 7.15
CA ASP A 49 -2.71 -10.16 6.18
C ASP A 49 -1.51 -10.91 6.80
N PHE A 50 -1.31 -10.77 8.11
CA PHE A 50 -0.23 -11.43 8.88
C PHE A 50 -0.73 -12.56 9.81
N ASP A 51 -2.02 -12.90 9.80
CA ASP A 51 -2.61 -13.87 10.75
C ASP A 51 -2.00 -15.28 10.63
N TRP A 52 -1.51 -15.64 9.45
CA TRP A 52 -0.83 -16.91 9.18
C TRP A 52 0.52 -17.02 9.91
N GLU A 53 1.20 -15.90 10.15
CA GLU A 53 2.57 -15.83 10.70
C GLU A 53 2.59 -15.94 12.23
N ILE A 54 1.45 -15.80 12.91
CA ILE A 54 1.39 -15.87 14.37
C ILE A 54 1.88 -17.24 14.89
N GLY A 55 2.75 -17.22 15.90
CA GLY A 55 3.38 -18.39 16.50
C GLY A 55 4.89 -18.44 16.29
N SER A 56 5.46 -19.63 16.51
CA SER A 56 6.89 -19.92 16.48
C SER A 56 7.32 -20.51 15.14
N TRP A 57 8.46 -20.08 14.63
CA TRP A 57 9.03 -20.49 13.34
C TRP A 57 10.52 -20.77 13.45
N THR A 58 11.01 -21.72 12.65
CA THR A 58 12.45 -21.88 12.35
C THR A 58 12.81 -20.97 11.19
N THR A 59 13.80 -20.10 11.37
CA THR A 59 14.29 -19.18 10.34
C THR A 59 15.65 -19.62 9.81
N GLU A 60 15.76 -19.72 8.49
CA GLU A 60 17.03 -19.77 7.76
C GLU A 60 17.24 -18.43 7.06
N LEU A 61 18.38 -17.78 7.31
CA LEU A 61 18.68 -16.42 6.85
C LEU A 61 20.00 -16.38 6.08
N ARG A 62 19.99 -15.71 4.93
CA ARG A 62 21.18 -15.25 4.21
C ARG A 62 21.14 -13.72 4.17
N TYR A 63 22.24 -13.07 4.58
CA TYR A 63 22.38 -11.62 4.65
C TYR A 63 23.65 -11.16 3.93
N LEU A 64 23.59 -10.01 3.25
CA LEU A 64 24.72 -9.35 2.60
C LEU A 64 25.13 -8.13 3.44
N PRO A 65 26.25 -8.16 4.20
CA PRO A 65 26.58 -7.09 5.16
C PRO A 65 27.01 -5.75 4.55
N GLU A 66 27.43 -5.76 3.29
CA GLU A 66 28.03 -4.63 2.58
C GLU A 66 27.26 -4.33 1.28
N PRO A 67 25.93 -4.06 1.34
CA PRO A 67 25.14 -3.87 0.14
C PRO A 67 25.58 -2.61 -0.63
N LEU A 68 25.38 -2.64 -1.94
CA LEU A 68 25.68 -1.57 -2.90
C LEU A 68 27.18 -1.23 -3.02
N THR A 69 28.05 -2.13 -2.59
CA THR A 69 29.52 -2.03 -2.73
C THR A 69 30.08 -2.88 -3.87
N GLY A 70 29.25 -3.73 -4.50
CA GLY A 70 29.70 -4.80 -5.40
C GLY A 70 30.16 -6.09 -4.68
N SER A 71 30.07 -6.13 -3.34
CA SER A 71 30.33 -7.34 -2.54
C SER A 71 29.31 -8.44 -2.86
N THR A 72 29.79 -9.66 -3.07
CA THR A 72 28.96 -10.87 -3.23
C THR A 72 29.04 -11.79 -2.00
N ARG A 73 29.59 -11.29 -0.90
CA ARG A 73 29.90 -12.05 0.31
C ARG A 73 28.69 -12.17 1.25
N TRP A 74 27.85 -13.16 0.96
CA TRP A 74 26.76 -13.56 1.84
C TRP A 74 27.28 -14.20 3.14
N VAL A 75 26.58 -13.95 4.23
CA VAL A 75 26.71 -14.64 5.52
C VAL A 75 25.39 -15.32 5.86
N GLU A 76 25.47 -16.45 6.54
CA GLU A 76 24.33 -17.34 6.78
C GLU A 76 24.09 -17.53 8.28
N TYR A 77 22.82 -17.57 8.66
CA TYR A 77 22.36 -17.70 10.04
C TYR A 77 21.15 -18.65 10.10
N ARG A 78 20.97 -19.29 11.24
CA ARG A 78 19.78 -20.09 11.56
C ARG A 78 19.31 -19.79 12.98
N GLY A 79 18.00 -19.89 13.22
CA GLY A 79 17.43 -19.71 14.55
C GLY A 79 15.92 -19.67 14.49
N THR A 80 15.31 -18.73 15.22
CA THR A 80 13.86 -18.64 15.37
C THR A 80 13.31 -17.26 15.07
N THR A 81 12.05 -17.26 14.65
CA THR A 81 11.17 -16.09 14.61
C THR A 81 9.92 -16.39 15.42
N GLU A 82 9.63 -15.54 16.40
CA GLU A 82 8.42 -15.62 17.24
C GLU A 82 7.50 -14.43 16.92
N VAL A 83 6.25 -14.69 16.53
CA VAL A 83 5.31 -13.62 16.15
C VAL A 83 4.09 -13.61 17.07
N ARG A 84 3.89 -12.48 17.75
CA ARG A 84 2.81 -12.28 18.73
C ARG A 84 1.85 -11.19 18.24
N ALA A 85 0.57 -11.55 18.15
CA ALA A 85 -0.48 -10.60 17.82
C ALA A 85 -0.72 -9.60 18.97
N LEU A 86 -1.01 -8.36 18.61
CA LEU A 86 -1.27 -7.24 19.52
C LEU A 86 -2.58 -6.53 19.13
N LEU A 87 -3.21 -5.82 20.08
CA LEU A 87 -4.33 -4.90 19.83
C LEU A 87 -5.53 -5.48 19.04
N GLY A 88 -5.76 -6.80 19.15
CA GLY A 88 -6.77 -7.52 18.38
C GLY A 88 -6.34 -7.75 16.92
N ARG A 89 -5.10 -8.20 16.70
CA ARG A 89 -4.46 -8.49 15.39
C ARG A 89 -4.19 -7.29 14.48
N ARG A 90 -4.69 -6.09 14.80
CA ARG A 90 -4.36 -4.82 14.11
C ARG A 90 -2.89 -4.38 14.26
N ALA A 91 -2.14 -5.08 15.10
CA ALA A 91 -0.70 -4.99 15.22
C ALA A 91 -0.12 -6.38 15.50
N ASN A 92 1.17 -6.57 15.20
CA ASN A 92 1.94 -7.70 15.71
C ASN A 92 3.37 -7.26 16.02
N ILE A 93 4.04 -8.05 16.87
CA ILE A 93 5.48 -7.93 17.09
C ILE A 93 6.15 -9.25 16.71
N VAL A 94 7.23 -9.13 15.96
CA VAL A 94 8.13 -10.20 15.55
C VAL A 94 9.36 -10.12 16.43
N GLU A 95 9.83 -11.23 16.97
CA GLU A 95 11.12 -11.35 17.66
C GLU A 95 11.99 -12.30 16.84
N LEU A 96 13.09 -11.78 16.27
CA LEU A 96 14.05 -12.53 15.46
C LEU A 96 15.28 -12.83 16.30
N SER A 97 15.68 -14.10 16.37
CA SER A 97 16.90 -14.54 17.05
C SER A 97 17.59 -15.63 16.20
N VAL A 98 18.61 -15.23 15.43
CA VAL A 98 19.35 -16.13 14.51
C VAL A 98 20.87 -16.00 14.69
N SER A 99 21.59 -17.11 14.58
CA SER A 99 23.04 -17.19 14.78
C SER A 99 23.74 -17.99 13.69
N GLY A 100 25.03 -17.70 13.50
CA GLY A 100 25.87 -18.30 12.46
C GLY A 100 27.34 -17.94 12.66
N ALA A 101 28.20 -18.31 11.70
CA ALA A 101 29.65 -18.07 11.81
C ALA A 101 30.02 -16.57 11.91
N ALA A 102 29.18 -15.68 11.39
CA ALA A 102 29.33 -14.23 11.47
C ALA A 102 28.72 -13.60 12.75
N GLY A 103 28.39 -14.41 13.76
CA GLY A 103 27.83 -13.98 15.04
C GLY A 103 26.31 -14.18 15.15
N ARG A 104 25.62 -13.21 15.75
CA ARG A 104 24.18 -13.29 16.04
C ARG A 104 23.46 -12.03 15.57
N ILE A 105 22.24 -12.20 15.06
CA ILE A 105 21.28 -11.13 14.82
C ILE A 105 20.10 -11.36 15.79
N GLU A 106 19.89 -10.38 16.65
CA GLU A 106 18.73 -10.29 17.54
C GLU A 106 18.06 -8.93 17.31
N GLY A 107 16.73 -8.93 17.25
CA GLY A 107 15.94 -7.74 17.01
C GLY A 107 14.44 -7.99 17.01
N VAL A 108 13.69 -6.91 16.95
CA VAL A 108 12.22 -6.94 16.91
C VAL A 108 11.69 -6.19 15.69
N SER A 109 10.58 -6.65 15.12
CA SER A 109 9.81 -5.85 14.17
C SER A 109 8.42 -5.55 14.73
N LEU A 110 8.09 -4.27 14.83
CA LEU A 110 6.73 -3.81 15.12
C LEU A 110 6.00 -3.60 13.80
N ARG A 111 4.87 -4.29 13.63
CA ARG A 111 4.00 -4.14 12.46
C ARG A 111 2.66 -3.55 12.88
N LEU A 112 2.23 -2.46 12.25
CA LEU A 112 0.98 -1.75 12.54
C LEU A 112 0.12 -1.63 11.28
N TYR A 113 -1.18 -1.90 11.40
CA TYR A 113 -2.14 -1.74 10.30
C TYR A 113 -2.83 -0.36 10.36
N ASN A 114 -2.81 0.36 9.23
CA ASN A 114 -3.54 1.61 9.02
C ASN A 114 -4.85 1.32 8.26
N PRO A 115 -6.04 1.41 8.89
CA PRO A 115 -7.31 1.10 8.23
C PRO A 115 -7.77 2.16 7.22
N GLN A 116 -7.23 3.37 7.25
CA GLN A 116 -7.56 4.42 6.26
C GLN A 116 -6.80 4.18 4.95
N ALA A 117 -5.50 3.89 5.05
CA ALA A 117 -4.64 3.59 3.90
C ALA A 117 -4.76 2.12 3.43
N ARG A 118 -5.29 1.23 4.28
CA ARG A 118 -5.31 -0.23 4.11
C ARG A 118 -3.93 -0.82 3.85
N GLN A 119 -2.98 -0.36 4.65
CA GLN A 119 -1.56 -0.69 4.54
C GLN A 119 -0.99 -1.01 5.91
N TRP A 120 0.05 -1.83 5.91
CA TRP A 120 0.89 -2.08 7.07
C TRP A 120 2.17 -1.27 6.99
N THR A 121 2.62 -0.76 8.13
CA THR A 121 3.98 -0.25 8.35
C THR A 121 4.77 -1.29 9.13
N LEU A 122 5.98 -1.62 8.68
CA LEU A 122 6.91 -2.51 9.37
C LEU A 122 8.15 -1.70 9.77
N ASN A 123 8.38 -1.55 11.07
CA ASN A 123 9.60 -0.99 11.64
C ASN A 123 10.45 -2.13 12.22
N PHE A 124 11.78 -2.07 12.10
CA PHE A 124 12.69 -3.02 12.73
C PHE A 124 13.58 -2.33 13.75
N ALA A 125 14.03 -3.04 14.78
CA ALA A 125 15.06 -2.58 15.71
C ALA A 125 15.99 -3.73 16.07
N SER A 126 17.30 -3.54 15.92
CA SER A 126 18.28 -4.52 16.39
C SER A 126 18.69 -4.22 17.84
N VAL A 127 18.81 -5.26 18.67
CA VAL A 127 19.33 -5.10 20.04
C VAL A 127 20.78 -4.60 20.08
N ARG A 128 21.50 -4.73 18.95
CA ARG A 128 22.91 -4.28 18.80
C ARG A 128 23.07 -2.76 18.92
N ASN A 129 22.05 -1.98 18.57
CA ASN A 129 22.09 -0.52 18.63
C ASN A 129 20.84 0.11 19.30
N GLY A 130 19.75 -0.64 19.48
CA GLY A 130 18.52 -0.14 20.09
C GLY A 130 17.75 0.89 19.25
N ILE A 131 18.09 1.04 17.97
CA ILE A 131 17.51 2.05 17.08
C ILE A 131 16.36 1.43 16.29
N LEU A 132 15.18 2.06 16.35
CA LEU A 132 14.04 1.74 15.50
C LEU A 132 14.25 2.37 14.11
N THR A 133 14.27 1.56 13.05
CA THR A 133 14.44 2.01 11.67
C THR A 133 13.20 2.76 11.17
N PRO A 134 13.35 3.60 10.12
CA PRO A 134 12.21 4.06 9.33
C PRO A 134 11.35 2.88 8.84
N PRO A 135 10.03 3.05 8.69
CA PRO A 135 9.16 1.98 8.27
C PRO A 135 9.27 1.70 6.77
N VAL A 136 9.14 0.42 6.39
CA VAL A 136 8.63 0.07 5.06
C VAL A 136 7.10 -0.03 5.12
N THR A 137 6.40 0.50 4.12
CA THR A 137 4.93 0.60 4.08
C THR A 137 4.38 -0.07 2.82
N GLY A 138 3.25 -0.78 2.94
CA GLY A 138 2.69 -1.56 1.84
C GLY A 138 1.53 -2.46 2.25
N ALA A 139 1.17 -3.40 1.38
CA ALA A 139 0.05 -4.32 1.58
C ALA A 139 0.28 -5.65 0.86
N PHE A 140 -0.59 -6.63 1.10
CA PHE A 140 -0.62 -7.87 0.34
C PHE A 140 -1.57 -7.77 -0.85
N ASP A 141 -1.18 -8.35 -1.98
CA ASP A 141 -2.05 -8.46 -3.16
C ASP A 141 -3.10 -9.59 -3.01
N GLY A 142 -4.00 -9.70 -3.99
CA GLY A 142 -5.02 -10.75 -4.02
C GLY A 142 -4.48 -12.18 -4.15
N LYS A 143 -3.16 -12.37 -4.32
CA LYS A 143 -2.47 -13.67 -4.40
C LYS A 143 -1.66 -13.98 -3.14
N GLY A 144 -1.67 -13.10 -2.13
CA GLY A 144 -0.92 -13.27 -0.89
C GLY A 144 0.55 -12.86 -0.98
N ARG A 145 0.95 -12.05 -1.97
CA ARG A 145 2.29 -11.44 -2.02
C ARG A 145 2.26 -10.08 -1.32
N GLY A 146 2.98 -9.96 -0.21
CA GLY A 146 3.26 -8.69 0.45
C GLY A 146 4.35 -7.92 -0.30
N THR A 147 4.15 -6.63 -0.54
CA THR A 147 5.22 -5.75 -1.06
C THR A 147 5.18 -4.40 -0.36
N PHE A 148 6.31 -4.02 0.23
CA PHE A 148 6.47 -2.85 1.09
C PHE A 148 7.66 -2.01 0.62
N TYR A 149 7.54 -0.69 0.71
CA TYR A 149 8.57 0.26 0.31
C TYR A 149 8.87 1.26 1.42
N GLY A 150 10.13 1.64 1.57
CA GLY A 150 10.58 2.64 2.53
C GLY A 150 11.92 3.25 2.10
N LEU A 151 12.42 4.19 2.89
CA LEU A 151 13.75 4.77 2.71
C LEU A 151 14.65 4.33 3.87
N ASP A 152 15.91 4.05 3.58
CA ASP A 152 16.94 3.76 4.57
C ASP A 152 18.27 4.43 4.17
N THR A 153 19.30 4.33 5.01
CA THR A 153 20.62 4.92 4.78
C THR A 153 21.71 3.84 4.71
N VAL A 154 22.28 3.63 3.53
CA VAL A 154 23.42 2.73 3.30
C VAL A 154 24.66 3.55 2.97
N GLY A 155 25.74 3.38 3.74
CA GLY A 155 27.00 4.11 3.51
C GLY A 155 26.87 5.65 3.56
N GLY A 156 25.91 6.16 4.36
CA GLY A 156 25.61 7.60 4.45
C GLY A 156 24.77 8.15 3.28
N ARG A 157 24.26 7.30 2.39
CA ARG A 157 23.38 7.68 1.27
C ARG A 157 21.97 7.15 1.49
N THR A 158 20.96 7.97 1.24
CA THR A 158 19.56 7.53 1.20
C THR A 158 19.37 6.55 0.04
N VAL A 159 18.74 5.41 0.33
CA VAL A 159 18.40 4.38 -0.66
C VAL A 159 16.92 4.02 -0.54
N LEU A 160 16.33 3.58 -1.66
CA LEU A 160 14.99 3.00 -1.65
C LEU A 160 15.11 1.54 -1.22
N VAL A 161 14.32 1.13 -0.22
CA VAL A 161 14.23 -0.26 0.26
C VAL A 161 12.90 -0.85 -0.19
N ARG A 162 12.95 -2.09 -0.69
CA ARG A 162 11.78 -2.93 -0.93
C ARG A 162 11.87 -4.17 -0.06
N PHE A 163 10.81 -4.44 0.69
CA PHE A 163 10.61 -5.69 1.41
C PHE A 163 9.48 -6.48 0.74
N VAL A 164 9.71 -7.76 0.48
CA VAL A 164 8.79 -8.67 -0.20
C VAL A 164 8.48 -9.83 0.73
N ILE A 165 7.22 -10.22 0.78
CA ILE A 165 6.75 -11.45 1.43
C ILE A 165 6.07 -12.29 0.36
N SER A 166 6.50 -13.53 0.17
CA SER A 166 6.00 -14.43 -0.86
C SER A 166 6.08 -15.90 -0.44
N GLU A 167 5.54 -16.80 -1.27
CA GLU A 167 5.58 -18.25 -1.03
C GLU A 167 4.93 -18.63 0.33
N VAL A 168 3.96 -17.83 0.75
CA VAL A 168 3.22 -17.97 2.01
C VAL A 168 2.33 -19.21 1.93
N THR A 169 2.52 -20.13 2.87
CA THR A 169 1.68 -21.29 3.13
C THR A 169 1.36 -21.38 4.62
N ALA A 170 0.62 -22.40 5.05
CA ALA A 170 0.41 -22.66 6.48
C ALA A 170 1.71 -22.99 7.24
N ARG A 171 2.78 -23.39 6.54
CA ARG A 171 4.03 -23.96 7.09
C ARG A 171 5.31 -23.32 6.58
N SER A 172 5.24 -22.38 5.64
CA SER A 172 6.40 -21.70 5.05
C SER A 172 6.10 -20.26 4.66
N ALA A 173 7.10 -19.39 4.71
CA ALA A 173 7.10 -18.12 4.01
C ALA A 173 8.52 -17.67 3.64
N ARG A 174 8.63 -16.90 2.55
CA ARG A 174 9.88 -16.29 2.09
C ARG A 174 9.80 -14.77 2.26
N PHE A 175 10.81 -14.21 2.91
CA PHE A 175 11.00 -12.77 3.12
C PHE A 175 12.26 -12.31 2.41
N GLU A 176 12.17 -11.22 1.65
CA GLU A 176 13.29 -10.71 0.87
C GLU A 176 13.38 -9.19 0.99
N GLN A 177 14.56 -8.66 1.31
CA GLN A 177 14.85 -7.24 1.24
C GLN A 177 15.80 -6.95 0.08
N ALA A 178 15.51 -5.89 -0.66
CA ALA A 178 16.41 -5.33 -1.65
C ALA A 178 16.57 -3.81 -1.46
N SER A 179 17.77 -3.32 -1.75
CA SER A 179 18.10 -1.88 -1.75
C SER A 179 18.32 -1.40 -3.18
N SER A 180 17.99 -0.13 -3.42
CA SER A 180 18.16 0.55 -4.71
C SER A 180 18.75 1.95 -4.51
N PRO A 181 19.91 2.27 -5.13
CA PRO A 181 20.53 3.58 -5.07
C PRO A 181 19.99 4.57 -6.13
N ASP A 182 19.16 4.10 -7.07
CA ASP A 182 18.76 4.82 -8.29
C ASP A 182 17.24 5.03 -8.41
N GLY A 183 16.53 5.02 -7.27
CA GLY A 183 15.08 5.26 -7.22
C GLY A 183 14.23 4.08 -7.66
N GLY A 184 14.80 2.87 -7.72
CA GLY A 184 14.11 1.63 -8.04
C GLY A 184 14.32 1.12 -9.46
N ALA A 185 15.26 1.69 -10.22
CA ALA A 185 15.60 1.22 -11.57
C ALA A 185 16.43 -0.07 -11.52
N THR A 186 17.36 -0.18 -10.56
CA THR A 186 18.07 -1.41 -10.22
C THR A 186 17.85 -1.78 -8.75
N TRP A 187 17.98 -3.07 -8.44
CA TRP A 187 17.74 -3.63 -7.10
C TRP A 187 18.81 -4.68 -6.77
N GLU A 188 19.47 -4.52 -5.63
CA GLU A 188 20.35 -5.54 -5.06
C GLU A 188 19.64 -6.17 -3.86
N VAL A 189 19.39 -7.48 -3.92
CA VAL A 189 18.85 -8.24 -2.78
C VAL A 189 19.95 -8.36 -1.73
N ASN A 190 19.66 -7.97 -0.49
CA ASN A 190 20.62 -7.98 0.62
C ASN A 190 20.16 -8.77 1.86
N TRP A 191 18.91 -9.23 1.88
CA TRP A 191 18.39 -10.11 2.94
C TRP A 191 17.44 -11.13 2.34
N ILE A 192 17.60 -12.40 2.70
CA ILE A 192 16.72 -13.50 2.33
C ILE A 192 16.49 -14.35 3.58
N ALA A 193 15.27 -14.33 4.13
CA ALA A 193 14.86 -15.26 5.17
C ALA A 193 13.80 -16.22 4.64
N VAL A 194 13.87 -17.47 5.07
CA VAL A 194 12.85 -18.49 4.87
C VAL A 194 12.45 -19.02 6.23
N ASP A 195 11.17 -18.83 6.58
CA ASP A 195 10.60 -19.35 7.81
C ASP A 195 9.85 -20.64 7.52
N THR A 196 10.00 -21.62 8.41
CA THR A 196 9.32 -22.93 8.35
C THR A 196 8.79 -23.37 9.71
N ARG A 197 7.70 -24.15 9.71
CA ARG A 197 7.15 -24.83 10.90
C ARG A 197 6.41 -26.13 10.53
N ASP A 198 6.26 -27.00 11.52
CA ASP A 198 5.53 -28.28 11.42
C ASP A 198 4.00 -28.14 11.44
#